data_AF-A0AAU9JGP5-F1
#
_entry.id   AF-A0AAU9JGP5-F1
#
_cell.length_a   1.000
_cell.length_b   1.000
_cell.length_c   1.000
_cell.angle_alpha   90.00
_cell.angle_beta   90.00
_cell.angle_gamma   90.00
#
_symmetry.space_group_name_H-M   'P 1'
#
loop_
_entity.id
_entity.type
_entity.pdbx_description
1 polymer ?
#
loop_
_entity_poly.entity_id
_entity_poly.type
_entity_poly.pdbx_seq_one_letter_code
_entity_poly.pdbx_strand_id
1 'polypeptide(L)'
;MWEILFLPLVLSQCPAYECNNNQKPLTHDTCVYYDDNTYYLQPCTTQGTYCPPITSPGNSTCTTTPAPVAKATSWPGEPCNNLNLCAYGTCKNGICVGADNGSPCTMHDDCNPGLRCSNYHCSPQLNSGDTGCSTDYDCQNNVGCDQGTCRTYLGRKGTDLIASCSTYGTSLLCESLHCYNNVCISPLKSSQPIPTKCTNTTSCLSQSWDFFGQPQQFEKDCTCGYNSGNGYGYCPLFSNDPQFQMYRKWLTKWFNSKAIKTCSTVRRLTYTCMQDAWDKSSAQAFMYYELQIKMWPQVQENDKCVQSIYTATYWAEENNYPNQVDGAFGIAALGFISLIILS
;
A
#
# COMPACT_ATOMS: atom_id res chain seq x y z
N MET A 1 55.32 -10.74 -3.83
CA MET A 1 54.33 -11.62 -4.48
C MET A 1 53.24 -11.84 -3.44
N TRP A 2 52.10 -11.17 -3.57
CA TRP A 2 50.80 -11.47 -2.95
C TRP A 2 49.82 -10.53 -3.64
N GLU A 3 49.16 -11.03 -4.69
CA GLU A 3 48.00 -10.36 -5.27
C GLU A 3 46.81 -10.66 -4.38
N ILE A 4 46.24 -9.60 -3.78
CA ILE A 4 44.97 -9.67 -3.08
C ILE A 4 43.90 -9.71 -4.17
N LEU A 5 43.39 -10.90 -4.44
CA LEU A 5 42.18 -11.13 -5.23
C LEU A 5 40.99 -10.48 -4.49
N PHE A 6 40.59 -9.30 -4.96
CA PHE A 6 39.27 -8.75 -4.67
C PHE A 6 38.23 -9.63 -5.34
N LEU A 7 37.55 -10.47 -4.57
CA LEU A 7 36.28 -11.06 -4.98
C LEU A 7 35.30 -9.90 -5.22
N PRO A 8 34.76 -9.72 -6.45
CA PRO A 8 33.74 -8.72 -6.67
C PRO A 8 32.54 -9.06 -5.79
N LEU A 9 32.08 -8.08 -5.00
CA LEU A 9 30.77 -8.15 -4.37
C LEU A 9 29.76 -8.47 -5.47
N VAL A 10 29.05 -9.58 -5.32
CA VAL A 10 27.94 -9.93 -6.20
C VAL A 10 26.89 -8.84 -6.03
N LEU A 11 26.79 -7.95 -7.02
CA LEU A 11 25.68 -7.01 -7.09
C LEU A 11 24.41 -7.85 -7.14
N SER A 12 23.53 -7.71 -6.14
CA SER A 12 22.12 -8.10 -6.24
C SER A 12 21.49 -7.29 -7.38
N GLN A 13 21.62 -7.78 -8.61
CA GLN A 13 21.05 -7.17 -9.81
C GLN A 13 19.56 -7.48 -9.85
N CYS A 14 18.74 -6.44 -10.04
CA CYS A 14 17.31 -6.63 -10.16
C CYS A 14 16.99 -7.52 -11.37
N PRO A 15 16.02 -8.45 -11.25
CA PRO A 15 15.62 -9.25 -12.38
C PRO A 15 14.92 -8.40 -13.43
N ALA A 16 15.09 -8.77 -14.69
CA ALA A 16 14.37 -8.19 -15.82
C ALA A 16 13.04 -8.89 -16.06
N TYR A 17 12.06 -8.17 -16.62
CA TYR A 17 10.74 -8.71 -16.95
C TYR A 17 10.41 -8.38 -18.40
N GLU A 18 10.51 -9.37 -19.28
CA GLU A 18 10.32 -9.20 -20.72
C GLU A 18 9.08 -9.94 -21.21
N CYS A 19 8.33 -9.34 -22.15
CA CYS A 19 7.29 -10.09 -22.83
C CYS A 19 7.92 -11.12 -23.76
N ASN A 20 7.50 -12.38 -23.65
CA ASN A 20 7.99 -13.47 -24.47
C ASN A 20 7.45 -13.36 -25.91
N ASN A 21 8.03 -12.47 -26.69
CA ASN A 21 7.71 -12.27 -28.12
C ASN A 21 8.35 -13.38 -28.98
N ASN A 22 8.11 -14.64 -28.61
CA ASN A 22 8.75 -15.85 -29.15
C ASN A 22 10.27 -15.93 -28.90
N GLN A 23 10.79 -15.26 -27.87
CA GLN A 23 12.21 -15.31 -27.49
C GLN A 23 12.59 -16.65 -26.84
N LYS A 24 11.66 -17.26 -26.07
CA LYS A 24 11.84 -18.55 -25.41
C LYS A 24 10.74 -19.53 -25.83
N PRO A 25 11.09 -20.82 -26.01
CA PRO A 25 10.13 -21.87 -26.30
C PRO A 25 9.35 -22.23 -25.02
N LEU A 26 8.30 -21.49 -24.73
CA LEU A 26 7.40 -21.80 -23.62
C LEU A 26 6.58 -23.04 -23.98
N THR A 27 6.61 -24.06 -23.13
CA THR A 27 5.82 -25.28 -23.29
C THR A 27 4.79 -25.39 -22.16
N HIS A 28 3.72 -26.17 -22.36
CA HIS A 28 2.77 -26.54 -21.30
C HIS A 28 2.09 -25.36 -20.57
N ASP A 29 1.55 -24.39 -21.31
CA ASP A 29 0.87 -23.20 -20.75
C ASP A 29 1.74 -22.36 -19.79
N THR A 30 3.06 -22.46 -19.89
CA THR A 30 4.00 -21.62 -19.14
C THR A 30 3.75 -20.15 -19.48
N CYS A 31 3.50 -19.34 -18.46
CA CYS A 31 3.19 -17.92 -18.57
C CYS A 31 4.25 -17.03 -17.90
N VAL A 32 5.06 -17.59 -17.00
CA VAL A 32 6.32 -17.02 -16.54
C VAL A 32 7.42 -18.06 -16.70
N TYR A 33 8.51 -17.69 -17.36
CA TYR A 33 9.70 -18.52 -17.49
C TYR A 33 10.93 -17.74 -17.03
N TYR A 34 11.65 -18.26 -16.04
CA TYR A 34 12.85 -17.61 -15.53
C TYR A 34 14.11 -18.21 -16.15
N ASP A 35 14.96 -17.35 -16.72
CA ASP A 35 16.25 -17.71 -17.29
C ASP A 35 17.22 -16.55 -17.17
N ASP A 36 18.42 -16.84 -16.67
CA ASP A 36 19.53 -15.88 -16.49
C ASP A 36 19.10 -14.50 -15.95
N ASN A 37 18.47 -14.50 -14.76
CA ASN A 37 17.94 -13.30 -14.09
C ASN A 37 16.86 -12.53 -14.86
N THR A 38 16.21 -13.15 -15.83
CA THR A 38 15.13 -12.56 -16.63
C THR A 38 13.87 -13.43 -16.55
N TYR A 39 12.73 -12.80 -16.26
CA TYR A 39 11.41 -13.40 -16.37
C TYR A 39 10.82 -13.10 -17.74
N TYR A 40 10.64 -14.13 -18.55
CA TYR A 40 9.96 -14.08 -19.84
C TYR A 40 8.46 -14.37 -19.64
N LEU A 41 7.63 -13.42 -20.06
CA LEU A 41 6.23 -13.34 -19.69
C LEU A 41 5.31 -13.52 -20.89
N GLN A 42 4.37 -14.44 -20.78
CA GLN A 42 3.33 -14.66 -21.77
C GLN A 42 1.96 -14.64 -21.07
N PRO A 43 1.13 -13.60 -21.29
CA PRO A 43 -0.21 -13.57 -20.71
C PRO A 43 -1.04 -14.77 -21.18
N CYS A 44 -1.85 -15.29 -20.27
CA CYS A 44 -2.76 -16.40 -20.56
C CYS A 44 -3.84 -15.97 -21.55
N THR A 45 -4.07 -16.77 -22.59
CA THR A 45 -5.03 -16.47 -23.66
C THR A 45 -6.40 -17.12 -23.44
N THR A 46 -6.45 -18.20 -22.64
CA THR A 46 -7.68 -18.92 -22.33
C THR A 46 -8.55 -18.10 -21.38
N GLN A 47 -9.83 -17.89 -21.75
CA GLN A 47 -10.78 -17.18 -20.92
C GLN A 47 -10.93 -17.84 -19.54
N GLY A 48 -10.94 -17.03 -18.47
CA GLY A 48 -11.06 -17.55 -17.10
C GLY A 48 -9.77 -18.16 -16.55
N THR A 49 -8.63 -17.90 -17.18
CA THR A 49 -7.31 -18.24 -16.64
C THR A 49 -6.51 -16.98 -16.32
N TYR A 50 -5.56 -17.10 -15.40
CA TYR A 50 -4.59 -16.06 -15.07
C TYR A 50 -3.20 -16.68 -14.87
N CYS A 51 -2.19 -15.83 -14.89
CA CYS A 51 -0.82 -16.22 -14.62
C CYS A 51 -0.46 -15.85 -13.18
N PRO A 52 -0.21 -16.82 -12.28
CA PRO A 52 0.25 -16.52 -10.92
C PRO A 52 1.65 -15.88 -10.96
N PRO A 53 1.83 -14.67 -10.42
CA PRO A 53 3.15 -14.05 -10.37
C PRO A 53 4.05 -14.82 -9.40
N ILE A 54 5.32 -14.94 -9.75
CA ILE A 54 6.37 -15.53 -8.91
C ILE A 54 7.49 -14.51 -8.70
N THR A 55 8.08 -14.49 -7.50
CA THR A 55 9.15 -13.56 -7.12
C THR A 55 10.50 -14.25 -6.89
N SER A 56 10.50 -15.59 -6.84
CA SER A 56 11.69 -16.42 -6.77
C SER A 56 12.00 -17.04 -8.14
N PRO A 57 13.29 -17.30 -8.45
CA PRO A 57 13.68 -18.07 -9.63
C PRO A 57 12.83 -19.32 -9.84
N GLY A 58 12.16 -19.42 -10.98
CA GLY A 58 11.26 -20.52 -11.28
C GLY A 58 10.32 -20.20 -12.44
N ASN A 59 9.39 -21.11 -12.71
CA ASN A 59 8.40 -20.97 -13.76
C ASN A 59 6.99 -20.98 -13.16
N SER A 60 6.05 -20.36 -13.87
CA SER A 60 4.63 -20.36 -13.54
C SER A 60 3.83 -20.71 -14.78
N THR A 61 2.73 -21.45 -14.60
CA THR A 61 1.82 -21.87 -15.67
C THR A 61 0.47 -21.20 -15.48
N CYS A 62 -0.24 -20.98 -16.59
CA CYS A 62 -1.62 -20.50 -16.54
C CYS A 62 -2.45 -21.45 -15.69
N THR A 63 -3.21 -20.87 -14.76
CA THR A 63 -4.16 -21.61 -13.94
C THR A 63 -5.53 -20.98 -14.07
N THR A 64 -6.57 -21.76 -13.80
CA THR A 64 -7.94 -21.22 -13.76
C THR A 64 -8.02 -20.15 -12.70
N THR A 65 -8.55 -18.99 -13.06
CA THR A 65 -8.91 -17.94 -12.10
C THR A 65 -9.79 -18.61 -11.06
N PRO A 66 -9.39 -18.65 -9.78
CA PRO A 66 -10.26 -19.20 -8.76
C PRO A 66 -11.58 -18.47 -8.89
N ALA A 67 -12.69 -19.22 -8.92
CA ALA A 67 -14.01 -18.61 -8.79
C ALA A 67 -13.90 -17.58 -7.65
N PRO A 68 -14.34 -16.32 -7.84
CA PRO A 68 -14.15 -15.28 -6.84
C PRO A 68 -14.55 -15.90 -5.53
N VAL A 69 -13.56 -16.11 -4.66
CA VAL A 69 -13.82 -16.74 -3.37
C VAL A 69 -14.86 -15.83 -2.78
N ALA A 70 -16.10 -16.32 -2.65
CA ALA A 70 -17.16 -15.56 -1.98
C ALA A 70 -16.49 -14.97 -0.76
N LYS A 71 -16.52 -13.63 -0.60
CA LYS A 71 -15.77 -12.87 0.40
C LYS A 71 -15.90 -13.65 1.71
N ALA A 72 -14.89 -14.50 2.01
CA ALA A 72 -15.18 -15.73 2.76
C ALA A 72 -15.61 -15.42 4.18
N THR A 73 -15.34 -14.19 4.60
CA THR A 73 -15.67 -13.67 5.89
C THR A 73 -15.85 -12.16 5.80
N SER A 74 -16.97 -11.67 6.32
CA SER A 74 -17.25 -10.24 6.54
C SER A 74 -17.12 -9.93 8.03
N TRP A 75 -16.67 -8.74 8.39
CA TRP A 75 -16.52 -8.33 9.80
C TRP A 75 -17.74 -7.56 10.31
N PRO A 76 -17.97 -7.45 11.62
CA PRO A 76 -19.03 -6.59 12.16
C PRO A 76 -19.03 -5.20 11.53
N GLY A 77 -20.20 -4.77 11.04
CA GLY A 77 -20.40 -3.55 10.26
C GLY A 77 -20.27 -3.69 8.75
N GLU A 78 -19.67 -4.77 8.24
CA GLU A 78 -19.54 -5.03 6.81
C GLU A 78 -20.77 -5.77 6.25
N PRO A 79 -21.08 -5.64 4.94
CA PRO A 79 -22.16 -6.38 4.29
C PRO A 79 -21.93 -7.88 4.27
N CYS A 80 -23.00 -8.66 4.44
CA CYS A 80 -23.00 -10.12 4.46
C CYS A 80 -24.22 -10.71 3.73
N ASN A 81 -24.10 -11.97 3.33
CA ASN A 81 -25.17 -12.75 2.71
C ASN A 81 -24.92 -14.26 2.93
N ASN A 82 -25.70 -15.13 2.28
CA ASN A 82 -25.54 -16.59 2.41
C ASN A 82 -24.20 -17.12 1.89
N LEU A 83 -23.43 -16.32 1.14
CA LEU A 83 -22.11 -16.66 0.60
C LEU A 83 -20.98 -16.00 1.40
N ASN A 84 -21.22 -14.84 2.00
CA ASN A 84 -20.28 -14.08 2.82
C ASN A 84 -20.72 -14.19 4.28
N LEU A 85 -20.21 -15.19 4.99
CA LEU A 85 -20.51 -15.39 6.40
C LEU A 85 -19.81 -14.33 7.26
N CYS A 86 -20.36 -14.05 8.43
CA CYS A 86 -19.71 -13.15 9.37
C CYS A 86 -18.57 -13.88 10.09
N ALA A 87 -17.40 -13.26 10.14
CA ALA A 87 -16.24 -13.77 10.89
C ALA A 87 -16.57 -13.86 12.37
N TYR A 88 -17.30 -12.86 12.84
CA TYR A 88 -17.79 -12.75 14.20
C TYR A 88 -19.25 -12.34 14.18
N GLY A 89 -20.06 -12.97 15.03
CA GLY A 89 -21.49 -12.70 15.15
C GLY A 89 -22.35 -13.31 14.06
N THR A 90 -23.42 -12.63 13.67
CA THR A 90 -24.42 -13.16 12.72
C THR A 90 -24.79 -12.16 11.63
N CYS A 91 -25.15 -12.67 10.46
CA CYS A 91 -25.64 -11.84 9.38
C CYS A 91 -27.11 -11.47 9.62
N LYS A 92 -27.39 -10.20 9.91
CA LYS A 92 -28.74 -9.71 10.17
C LYS A 92 -29.03 -8.53 9.25
N ASN A 93 -30.12 -8.64 8.48
CA ASN A 93 -30.52 -7.64 7.48
C ASN A 93 -29.40 -7.30 6.49
N GLY A 94 -28.59 -8.29 6.12
CA GLY A 94 -27.49 -8.11 5.16
C GLY A 94 -26.23 -7.43 5.71
N ILE A 95 -26.13 -7.21 7.02
CA ILE A 95 -24.94 -6.66 7.70
C ILE A 95 -24.49 -7.62 8.80
N CYS A 96 -23.17 -7.76 8.98
CA CYS A 96 -22.63 -8.51 10.10
C CYS A 96 -22.82 -7.75 11.41
N VAL A 97 -23.49 -8.40 12.35
CA VAL A 97 -23.73 -7.90 13.70
C VAL A 97 -22.91 -8.72 14.67
N GLY A 98 -21.90 -8.09 15.24
CA GLY A 98 -21.08 -8.60 16.33
C GLY A 98 -21.75 -8.42 17.69
N ALA A 99 -20.95 -8.54 18.74
CA ALA A 99 -21.38 -8.44 20.12
C ALA A 99 -21.69 -6.99 20.53
N ASP A 100 -22.79 -6.81 21.26
CA ASP A 100 -23.27 -5.51 21.77
C ASP A 100 -22.50 -5.05 23.00
N ASN A 101 -22.65 -3.77 23.35
CA ASN A 101 -22.04 -3.20 24.55
C ASN A 101 -22.40 -4.01 25.83
N GLY A 102 -21.39 -4.34 26.62
CA GLY A 102 -21.48 -5.19 27.81
C GLY A 102 -21.40 -6.70 27.52
N SER A 103 -21.54 -7.12 26.27
CA SER A 103 -21.46 -8.55 25.91
C SER A 103 -20.03 -9.08 26.03
N PRO A 104 -19.84 -10.37 26.35
CA PRO A 104 -18.51 -10.97 26.39
C PRO A 104 -17.78 -10.90 25.04
N CYS A 105 -16.46 -10.73 25.09
CA CYS A 105 -15.58 -10.76 23.94
C CYS A 105 -14.20 -11.27 24.33
N THR A 106 -13.43 -11.68 23.32
CA THR A 106 -12.03 -12.10 23.45
C THR A 106 -11.09 -11.22 22.64
N MET A 107 -11.59 -10.61 21.56
CA MET A 107 -10.83 -9.74 20.68
C MET A 107 -11.68 -8.58 20.18
N HIS A 108 -11.03 -7.51 19.70
CA HIS A 108 -11.72 -6.31 19.22
C HIS A 108 -12.66 -6.61 18.04
N ASP A 109 -12.33 -7.60 17.21
CA ASP A 109 -13.12 -8.04 16.07
C ASP A 109 -14.50 -8.60 16.45
N ASP A 110 -14.68 -9.06 17.69
CA ASP A 110 -15.95 -9.63 18.17
C ASP A 110 -17.06 -8.57 18.26
N CYS A 111 -16.67 -7.31 18.50
CA CYS A 111 -17.59 -6.25 18.88
C CYS A 111 -18.13 -5.46 17.67
N ASN A 112 -19.34 -4.92 17.82
CA ASN A 112 -19.92 -4.02 16.82
C ASN A 112 -19.07 -2.75 16.61
N PRO A 113 -19.14 -2.10 15.42
CA PRO A 113 -18.50 -0.81 15.16
C PRO A 113 -18.78 0.22 16.26
N GLY A 114 -17.77 1.01 16.64
CA GLY A 114 -17.86 1.95 17.77
C GLY A 114 -17.50 1.32 19.13
N LEU A 115 -17.34 -0.01 19.19
CA LEU A 115 -16.96 -0.74 20.39
C LEU A 115 -15.55 -1.35 20.25
N ARG A 116 -14.97 -1.69 21.39
CA ARG A 116 -13.70 -2.41 21.55
C ARG A 116 -13.89 -3.53 22.57
N CYS A 117 -13.08 -4.59 22.49
CA CYS A 117 -13.00 -5.55 23.58
C CYS A 117 -12.10 -5.02 24.69
N SER A 118 -12.64 -4.86 25.90
CA SER A 118 -11.89 -4.40 27.07
C SER A 118 -12.33 -5.17 28.30
N ASN A 119 -11.38 -5.70 29.07
CA ASN A 119 -11.68 -6.56 30.23
C ASN A 119 -12.66 -7.70 29.89
N TYR A 120 -12.50 -8.32 28.72
CA TYR A 120 -13.37 -9.39 28.20
C TYR A 120 -14.83 -8.99 27.92
N HIS A 121 -15.13 -7.69 27.84
CA HIS A 121 -16.45 -7.19 27.46
C HIS A 121 -16.36 -6.11 26.38
N CYS A 122 -17.31 -6.14 25.44
CA CYS A 122 -17.43 -5.08 24.44
C CYS A 122 -17.81 -3.77 25.14
N SER A 123 -17.00 -2.75 24.96
CA SER A 123 -17.14 -1.44 25.60
C SER A 123 -16.96 -0.34 24.56
N PRO A 124 -17.42 0.89 24.76
CA PRO A 124 -17.18 1.98 23.82
C PRO A 124 -15.68 2.21 23.55
N GLN A 125 -15.35 2.55 22.31
CA GLN A 125 -14.01 3.03 21.96
C GLN A 125 -13.70 4.36 22.68
N LEU A 126 -12.44 4.55 23.02
CA LEU A 126 -11.93 5.72 23.71
C LEU A 126 -11.85 6.93 22.76
N ASN A 127 -12.26 8.11 23.22
CA ASN A 127 -12.21 9.35 22.44
C ASN A 127 -10.79 9.92 22.41
N SER A 128 -10.57 10.93 21.56
CA SER A 128 -9.33 11.71 21.59
C SER A 128 -9.12 12.34 22.98
N GLY A 129 -7.94 12.15 23.56
CA GLY A 129 -7.58 12.62 24.90
C GLY A 129 -7.87 11.63 26.03
N ASP A 130 -8.69 10.60 25.80
CA ASP A 130 -8.96 9.57 26.80
C ASP A 130 -7.70 8.72 27.05
N THR A 131 -7.56 8.23 28.28
CA THR A 131 -6.42 7.39 28.71
C THR A 131 -6.84 5.94 28.92
N GLY A 132 -5.87 5.02 28.97
CA GLY A 132 -6.09 3.59 29.16
C GLY A 132 -6.19 2.78 27.87
N CYS A 133 -5.76 3.32 26.74
CA CYS A 133 -5.58 2.53 25.52
C CYS A 133 -4.30 1.67 25.64
N SER A 134 -4.29 0.50 24.99
CA SER A 134 -3.08 -0.33 24.83
C SER A 134 -2.70 -0.48 23.37
N THR A 135 -3.70 -0.42 22.48
CA THR A 135 -3.53 -0.47 21.04
C THR A 135 -4.39 0.60 20.37
N ASP A 136 -4.09 0.89 19.10
CA ASP A 136 -4.95 1.76 18.30
C ASP A 136 -6.40 1.25 18.19
N TYR A 137 -6.66 -0.04 18.43
CA TYR A 137 -8.01 -0.60 18.36
C TYR A 137 -8.89 -0.20 19.54
N ASP A 138 -8.28 0.24 20.64
CA ASP A 138 -9.01 0.78 21.80
C ASP A 138 -9.58 2.18 21.54
N CYS A 139 -8.93 2.91 20.65
CA CYS A 139 -9.25 4.28 20.31
C CYS A 139 -10.31 4.33 19.20
N GLN A 140 -11.11 5.40 19.13
CA GLN A 140 -12.01 5.66 18.00
C GLN A 140 -11.28 5.57 16.65
N ASN A 141 -11.98 5.21 15.59
CA ASN A 141 -11.30 4.86 14.32
C ASN A 141 -10.49 5.99 13.65
N ASN A 142 -10.65 7.24 14.07
CA ASN A 142 -9.88 8.39 13.61
C ASN A 142 -8.75 8.82 14.58
N VAL A 143 -8.50 8.04 15.63
CA VAL A 143 -7.47 8.30 16.64
C VAL A 143 -6.70 7.01 16.96
N GLY A 144 -5.42 7.13 17.34
CA GLY A 144 -4.51 6.02 17.68
C GLY A 144 -4.00 6.11 19.11
N CYS A 145 -3.42 5.03 19.63
CA CYS A 145 -2.91 4.96 20.98
C CYS A 145 -1.44 5.40 21.05
N ASP A 146 -1.15 6.39 21.90
CA ASP A 146 0.16 6.99 22.10
C ASP A 146 0.44 7.08 23.60
N GLN A 147 1.34 6.23 24.11
CA GLN A 147 1.68 6.15 25.54
C GLN A 147 0.44 6.00 26.46
N GLY A 148 -0.51 5.16 26.05
CA GLY A 148 -1.74 4.93 26.81
C GLY A 148 -2.79 6.04 26.69
N THR A 149 -2.57 7.05 25.84
CA THR A 149 -3.54 8.10 25.54
C THR A 149 -3.97 8.05 24.08
N CYS A 150 -5.28 8.18 23.81
CA CYS A 150 -5.78 8.27 22.45
C CYS A 150 -5.49 9.64 21.84
N ARG A 151 -4.84 9.67 20.68
CA ARG A 151 -4.41 10.88 19.95
C ARG A 151 -4.91 10.84 18.52
N THR A 152 -5.35 11.98 18.00
CA THR A 152 -5.83 12.09 16.62
C THR A 152 -4.76 11.65 15.61
N TYR A 153 -5.14 10.82 14.64
CA TYR A 153 -4.27 10.49 13.52
C TYR A 153 -3.95 11.74 12.69
N LEU A 154 -2.74 11.80 12.14
CA LEU A 154 -2.22 12.92 11.36
C LEU A 154 -2.25 14.26 12.10
N GLY A 155 -2.33 14.22 13.44
CA GLY A 155 -2.45 15.41 14.28
C GLY A 155 -1.13 15.98 14.78
N ARG A 156 -0.04 15.19 14.73
CA ARG A 156 1.29 15.57 15.23
C ARG A 156 2.17 16.14 14.12
N LYS A 157 2.77 17.29 14.38
CA LYS A 157 3.63 18.03 13.45
C LYS A 157 5.10 17.65 13.61
N GLY A 158 5.95 18.13 12.71
CA GLY A 158 7.39 17.94 12.80
C GLY A 158 7.95 18.39 14.16
N THR A 159 8.77 17.54 14.77
CA THR A 159 9.35 17.62 16.13
C THR A 159 8.43 17.27 17.31
N ASP A 160 7.14 17.00 17.09
CA ASP A 160 6.26 16.50 18.15
C ASP A 160 6.68 15.10 18.61
N LEU A 161 6.74 14.89 19.93
CA LEU A 161 7.06 13.60 20.53
C LEU A 161 5.93 12.57 20.34
N ILE A 162 6.32 11.31 20.10
CA ILE A 162 5.45 10.13 20.04
C ILE A 162 6.10 8.94 20.77
N ALA A 163 5.30 7.96 21.20
CA ALA A 163 5.75 6.84 22.01
C ALA A 163 6.84 5.97 21.36
N SER A 164 6.65 5.65 20.08
CA SER A 164 7.32 4.53 19.44
C SER A 164 7.71 4.88 18.01
N CYS A 165 8.94 5.32 17.84
CA CYS A 165 9.60 5.41 16.54
C CYS A 165 11.13 5.51 16.72
N SER A 166 11.75 4.38 17.04
CA SER A 166 13.19 4.35 17.40
C SER A 166 14.12 4.72 16.24
N THR A 167 13.72 4.47 15.00
CA THR A 167 14.47 4.79 13.77
C THR A 167 13.56 5.54 12.80
N TYR A 168 14.03 5.83 11.59
CA TYR A 168 13.13 6.30 10.53
C TYR A 168 12.03 5.25 10.30
N GLY A 169 10.79 5.65 10.48
CA GLY A 169 9.65 4.74 10.44
C GLY A 169 8.36 5.45 10.07
N THR A 170 7.27 4.67 10.05
CA THR A 170 5.93 5.17 9.74
C THR A 170 5.08 5.30 11.00
N SER A 171 4.34 6.39 11.12
CA SER A 171 3.36 6.57 12.20
C SER A 171 2.15 7.33 11.71
N LEU A 172 0.96 6.76 11.91
CA LEU A 172 -0.31 7.40 11.60
C LEU A 172 -0.62 8.59 12.51
N LEU A 173 0.11 8.78 13.61
CA LEU A 173 -0.04 9.96 14.47
C LEU A 173 0.58 11.20 13.83
N CYS A 174 1.61 11.02 13.00
CA CYS A 174 2.35 12.10 12.35
C CYS A 174 1.67 12.58 11.08
N GLU A 175 1.58 13.89 10.90
CA GLU A 175 1.03 14.52 9.69
C GLU A 175 1.76 14.07 8.42
N SER A 176 3.08 13.85 8.50
CA SER A 176 3.91 13.37 7.39
C SER A 176 3.83 11.86 7.15
N LEU A 177 3.12 11.13 8.02
CA LEU A 177 3.15 9.67 8.18
C LEU A 177 4.49 9.09 8.60
N HIS A 178 5.48 9.91 8.94
CA HIS A 178 6.82 9.46 9.27
C HIS A 178 7.33 10.07 10.56
N CYS A 179 8.26 9.35 11.17
CA CYS A 179 8.88 9.70 12.43
C CYS A 179 10.34 9.26 12.44
N TYR A 180 11.10 9.82 13.37
CA TYR A 180 12.51 9.53 13.59
C TYR A 180 12.85 9.87 15.04
N ASN A 181 13.54 8.97 15.75
CA ASN A 181 13.96 9.17 17.15
C ASN A 181 12.82 9.66 18.07
N ASN A 182 11.67 8.98 18.00
CA ASN A 182 10.46 9.25 18.78
C ASN A 182 9.86 10.65 18.56
N VAL A 183 10.20 11.32 17.46
CA VAL A 183 9.49 12.52 17.03
C VAL A 183 8.89 12.32 15.65
N CYS A 184 7.78 12.99 15.38
CA CYS A 184 7.30 13.15 14.03
C CYS A 184 8.27 14.02 13.23
N ILE A 185 8.45 13.72 11.95
CA ILE A 185 9.29 14.53 11.06
C ILE A 185 8.43 15.32 10.09
N SER A 186 8.93 16.44 9.57
CA SER A 186 8.25 17.17 8.50
C SER A 186 8.21 16.33 7.21
N PRO A 187 7.22 16.53 6.31
CA PRO A 187 7.20 15.85 5.02
C PRO A 187 8.50 16.08 4.23
N LEU A 188 9.09 14.99 3.75
CA LEU A 188 10.38 14.99 3.03
C LEU A 188 10.16 14.85 1.53
N LYS A 189 10.94 15.53 0.69
CA LYS A 189 10.87 15.37 -0.77
C LYS A 189 12.04 14.53 -1.26
N SER A 190 11.89 13.81 -2.36
CA SER A 190 13.02 13.19 -3.06
C SER A 190 14.07 14.25 -3.44
N SER A 191 15.36 13.95 -3.24
CA SER A 191 16.46 14.84 -3.63
C SER A 191 16.65 14.91 -5.15
N GLN A 192 16.29 13.84 -5.85
CA GLN A 192 16.37 13.70 -7.31
C GLN A 192 14.98 13.77 -7.96
N PRO A 193 14.90 14.08 -9.27
CA PRO A 193 13.65 13.99 -10.02
C PRO A 193 13.08 12.58 -10.01
N ILE A 194 11.77 12.46 -9.76
CA ILE A 194 11.04 11.18 -9.79
C ILE A 194 10.40 10.95 -11.18
N PRO A 195 10.34 9.72 -11.69
CA PRO A 195 10.95 8.51 -11.13
C PRO A 195 12.49 8.51 -11.25
N THR A 196 13.19 8.13 -10.18
CA THR A 196 14.66 8.03 -10.17
C THR A 196 15.07 6.56 -10.29
N LYS A 197 15.81 6.21 -11.35
CA LYS A 197 16.47 4.89 -11.45
C LYS A 197 17.58 4.79 -10.40
N CYS A 198 17.69 3.65 -9.74
CA CYS A 198 18.71 3.39 -8.74
C CYS A 198 19.29 1.98 -8.90
N THR A 199 20.45 1.79 -8.28
CA THR A 199 21.08 0.48 -8.07
C THR A 199 21.17 0.21 -6.57
N ASN A 200 21.53 -1.01 -6.19
CA ASN A 200 21.86 -1.36 -4.80
C ASN A 200 23.04 -0.59 -4.20
N THR A 201 23.82 0.13 -5.02
CA THR A 201 24.89 1.04 -4.60
C THR A 201 24.48 2.52 -4.61
N THR A 202 23.26 2.83 -5.06
CA THR A 202 22.75 4.21 -5.14
C THR A 202 21.71 4.45 -4.06
N SER A 203 22.02 5.33 -3.12
CA SER A 203 21.12 5.72 -2.05
C SER A 203 19.95 6.56 -2.59
N CYS A 204 18.72 6.17 -2.28
CA CYS A 204 17.55 6.99 -2.56
C CYS A 204 17.38 8.02 -1.44
N LEU A 205 17.93 9.21 -1.65
CA LEU A 205 18.03 10.24 -0.62
C LEU A 205 16.87 11.23 -0.65
N SER A 206 16.43 11.64 0.52
CA SER A 206 15.57 12.81 0.69
C SER A 206 16.35 14.12 0.54
N GLN A 207 15.62 15.21 0.31
CA GLN A 207 16.13 16.54 0.63
C GLN A 207 16.45 16.64 2.14
N SER A 208 17.40 17.51 2.49
CA SER A 208 17.79 17.72 3.88
C SER A 208 16.64 18.33 4.70
N TRP A 209 16.43 17.79 5.89
CA TRP A 209 15.50 18.29 6.88
C TRP A 209 16.27 18.85 8.07
N ASP A 210 15.87 20.02 8.57
CA ASP A 210 16.47 20.62 9.75
C ASP A 210 15.94 19.90 11.01
N PHE A 211 16.81 19.10 11.62
CA PHE A 211 16.55 18.45 12.90
C PHE A 211 17.35 19.16 13.99
N PHE A 212 16.71 20.08 14.70
CA PHE A 212 17.31 20.86 15.79
C PHE A 212 18.62 21.57 15.40
N GLY A 213 18.63 22.22 14.24
CA GLY A 213 19.78 22.96 13.71
C GLY A 213 20.81 22.07 12.99
N GLN A 214 20.52 20.78 12.81
CA GLN A 214 21.39 19.85 12.09
C GLN A 214 20.70 19.33 10.83
N PRO A 215 21.29 19.49 9.64
CA PRO A 215 20.73 18.93 8.42
C PRO A 215 20.78 17.40 8.48
N GLN A 216 19.62 16.76 8.36
CA GLN A 216 19.46 15.32 8.29
C GLN A 216 18.93 14.93 6.92
N GLN A 217 19.50 13.90 6.32
CA GLN A 217 18.97 13.26 5.11
C GLN A 217 18.55 11.85 5.45
N PHE A 218 17.48 11.39 4.83
CA PHE A 218 16.96 10.05 5.01
C PHE A 218 17.16 9.27 3.73
N GLU A 219 17.48 7.99 3.90
CA GLU A 219 17.68 7.05 2.83
C GLU A 219 16.53 6.05 2.81
N LYS A 220 16.10 5.68 1.60
CA LYS A 220 15.25 4.51 1.36
C LYS A 220 16.00 3.52 0.49
N ASP A 221 15.70 2.25 0.66
CA ASP A 221 16.30 1.21 -0.16
C ASP A 221 15.80 1.30 -1.61
N CYS A 222 16.73 1.15 -2.55
CA CYS A 222 16.40 0.96 -3.94
C CYS A 222 15.56 -0.31 -4.12
N THR A 223 14.39 -0.20 -4.74
CA THR A 223 13.46 -1.33 -4.90
C THR A 223 13.40 -1.74 -6.37
N CYS A 224 13.52 -3.04 -6.65
CA CYS A 224 13.45 -3.55 -8.03
C CYS A 224 12.09 -3.26 -8.67
N GLY A 225 12.12 -2.69 -9.88
CA GLY A 225 10.93 -2.53 -10.71
C GLY A 225 10.60 -3.81 -11.48
N TYR A 226 9.42 -3.84 -12.10
CA TYR A 226 9.04 -4.87 -13.06
C TYR A 226 9.18 -4.35 -14.49
N ASN A 227 10.41 -4.03 -14.89
CA ASN A 227 10.74 -3.44 -16.19
C ASN A 227 11.56 -4.40 -17.05
N SER A 228 11.48 -4.22 -18.36
CA SER A 228 12.26 -4.98 -19.33
C SER A 228 13.71 -4.49 -19.44
N GLY A 229 14.56 -5.25 -20.15
CA GLY A 229 15.97 -4.90 -20.35
C GLY A 229 16.86 -5.37 -19.20
N ASN A 230 17.66 -4.47 -18.60
CA ASN A 230 18.69 -4.87 -17.62
C ASN A 230 18.17 -5.07 -16.18
N GLY A 231 16.87 -4.91 -15.95
CA GLY A 231 16.27 -4.91 -14.61
C GLY A 231 16.76 -3.72 -13.79
N TYR A 232 16.03 -2.61 -13.85
CA TYR A 232 16.32 -1.42 -13.06
C TYR A 232 15.53 -1.39 -11.75
N GLY A 233 16.18 -0.90 -10.70
CA GLY A 233 15.50 -0.45 -9.49
C GLY A 233 15.07 1.00 -9.61
N TYR A 234 14.07 1.37 -8.81
CA TYR A 234 13.60 2.75 -8.70
C TYR A 234 13.46 3.16 -7.24
N CYS A 235 13.69 4.45 -6.98
CA CYS A 235 13.56 5.00 -5.65
C CYS A 235 12.10 5.07 -5.20
N PRO A 236 11.77 4.57 -3.99
CA PRO A 236 10.46 4.79 -3.40
C PRO A 236 10.20 6.27 -3.11
N LEU A 237 8.93 6.66 -3.10
CA LEU A 237 8.52 8.04 -2.85
C LEU A 237 8.75 8.46 -1.39
N PHE A 238 9.16 9.70 -1.18
CA PHE A 238 9.11 10.37 0.12
C PHE A 238 7.77 11.08 0.32
N SER A 239 7.48 11.47 1.56
CA SER A 239 6.16 11.95 1.94
C SER A 239 5.73 13.22 1.18
N ASN A 240 6.64 14.14 0.91
CA ASN A 240 6.36 15.35 0.14
C ASN A 240 6.45 15.18 -1.38
N ASP A 241 6.56 13.96 -1.91
CA ASP A 241 6.43 13.74 -3.34
C ASP A 241 4.95 13.78 -3.78
N PRO A 242 4.64 14.23 -5.01
CA PRO A 242 3.26 14.55 -5.43
C PRO A 242 2.23 13.44 -5.18
N GLN A 243 2.54 12.20 -5.56
CA GLN A 243 1.64 11.06 -5.40
C GLN A 243 1.43 10.71 -3.92
N PHE A 244 2.48 10.84 -3.09
CA PHE A 244 2.38 10.62 -1.66
C PHE A 244 1.56 11.74 -0.98
N GLN A 245 1.72 12.99 -1.40
CA GLN A 245 0.85 14.09 -0.94
C GLN A 245 -0.62 13.81 -1.22
N MET A 246 -0.93 13.26 -2.40
CA MET A 246 -2.30 12.86 -2.76
C MET A 246 -2.80 11.70 -1.89
N TYR A 247 -1.98 10.68 -1.66
CA TYR A 247 -2.32 9.61 -0.71
C TYR A 247 -2.65 10.18 0.68
N ARG A 248 -1.79 11.04 1.24
CA ARG A 248 -2.07 11.70 2.53
C ARG A 248 -3.36 12.51 2.51
N LYS A 249 -3.61 13.26 1.44
CA LYS A 249 -4.84 14.04 1.30
C LYS A 249 -6.09 13.16 1.40
N TRP A 250 -6.09 12.00 0.73
CA TRP A 250 -7.21 11.06 0.80
C TRP A 250 -7.30 10.33 2.14
N LEU A 251 -6.16 9.98 2.75
CA LEU A 251 -6.13 9.42 4.09
C LEU A 251 -6.68 10.42 5.14
N THR A 252 -6.31 11.69 5.05
CA THR A 252 -6.87 12.76 5.90
C THR A 252 -8.38 12.90 5.69
N LYS A 253 -8.86 12.84 4.44
CA LYS A 253 -10.30 12.85 4.18
C LYS A 253 -11.01 11.66 4.82
N TRP A 254 -10.42 10.47 4.73
CA TRP A 254 -10.97 9.26 5.35
C TRP A 254 -11.09 9.40 6.87
N PHE A 255 -10.02 9.83 7.55
CA PHE A 255 -10.03 10.02 9.01
C PHE A 255 -11.00 11.10 9.48
N ASN A 256 -11.30 12.09 8.64
CA ASN A 256 -12.29 13.13 8.94
C ASN A 256 -13.72 12.78 8.50
N SER A 257 -13.91 11.63 7.84
CA SER A 257 -15.22 11.19 7.37
C SER A 257 -16.08 10.67 8.54
N LYS A 258 -17.41 10.75 8.39
CA LYS A 258 -18.31 10.02 9.30
C LYS A 258 -18.35 8.53 8.99
N ALA A 259 -18.05 8.15 7.74
CA ALA A 259 -18.04 6.79 7.24
C ALA A 259 -17.08 5.88 8.02
N ILE A 260 -15.92 6.39 8.44
CA ILE A 260 -14.96 5.60 9.20
C ILE A 260 -15.54 4.98 10.50
N LYS A 261 -16.59 5.58 11.07
CA LYS A 261 -17.24 5.10 12.30
C LYS A 261 -18.12 3.86 12.09
N THR A 262 -18.46 3.52 10.86
CA THR A 262 -19.23 2.29 10.56
C THR A 262 -18.34 1.07 10.41
N CYS A 263 -17.02 1.27 10.33
CA CYS A 263 -16.05 0.18 10.33
C CYS A 263 -15.86 -0.41 11.72
N SER A 264 -15.68 -1.73 11.79
CA SER A 264 -15.02 -2.33 12.95
C SER A 264 -13.63 -1.70 13.15
N THR A 265 -13.23 -1.53 14.40
CA THR A 265 -11.97 -0.85 14.76
C THR A 265 -10.75 -1.49 14.11
N VAL A 266 -10.75 -2.81 13.95
CA VAL A 266 -9.68 -3.59 13.32
C VAL A 266 -9.66 -3.49 11.80
N ARG A 267 -10.77 -3.05 11.19
CA ARG A 267 -10.99 -2.99 9.73
C ARG A 267 -10.96 -1.58 9.17
N ARG A 268 -10.83 -0.55 10.03
CA ARG A 268 -10.97 0.87 9.68
C ARG A 268 -10.01 1.40 8.61
N LEU A 269 -8.90 0.72 8.33
CA LEU A 269 -7.94 1.09 7.26
C LEU A 269 -7.96 0.13 6.08
N THR A 270 -8.87 -0.85 6.08
CA THR A 270 -8.98 -1.79 4.96
C THR A 270 -9.77 -1.15 3.83
N TYR A 271 -9.32 -1.37 2.59
CA TYR A 271 -10.06 -0.93 1.42
C TYR A 271 -11.48 -1.50 1.39
N THR A 272 -11.68 -2.73 1.86
CA THR A 272 -12.99 -3.35 1.99
C THR A 272 -13.94 -2.49 2.80
N CYS A 273 -13.56 -2.08 4.02
CA CYS A 273 -14.44 -1.24 4.81
C CYS A 273 -14.64 0.14 4.17
N MET A 274 -13.59 0.74 3.61
CA MET A 274 -13.73 2.03 2.91
C MET A 274 -14.70 1.95 1.73
N GLN A 275 -14.65 0.87 0.95
CA GLN A 275 -15.53 0.65 -0.19
C GLN A 275 -16.99 0.47 0.24
N ASP A 276 -17.23 -0.20 1.37
CA ASP A 276 -18.57 -0.46 1.88
C ASP A 276 -19.16 0.76 2.63
N ALA A 277 -18.32 1.56 3.28
CA ALA A 277 -18.74 2.66 4.16
C ALA A 277 -18.67 4.06 3.50
N TRP A 278 -17.75 4.26 2.57
CA TRP A 278 -17.50 5.55 1.95
C TRP A 278 -18.13 5.65 0.55
N ASP A 279 -18.10 6.84 -0.05
CA ASP A 279 -18.53 6.97 -1.44
C ASP A 279 -17.52 6.29 -2.37
N LYS A 280 -18.05 5.66 -3.42
CA LYS A 280 -17.27 4.83 -4.34
C LYS A 280 -16.06 5.57 -4.93
N SER A 281 -16.25 6.82 -5.35
CA SER A 281 -15.17 7.61 -5.97
C SER A 281 -14.07 7.98 -4.97
N SER A 282 -14.42 8.33 -3.73
CA SER A 282 -13.43 8.61 -2.69
C SER A 282 -12.66 7.36 -2.23
N ALA A 283 -13.35 6.24 -2.05
CA ALA A 283 -12.70 4.96 -1.72
C ALA A 283 -11.76 4.51 -2.85
N GLN A 284 -12.19 4.64 -4.10
CA GLN A 284 -11.37 4.33 -5.27
C GLN A 284 -10.16 5.28 -5.39
N ALA A 285 -10.35 6.58 -5.18
CA ALA A 285 -9.24 7.53 -5.20
C ALA A 285 -8.21 7.23 -4.10
N PHE A 286 -8.66 6.86 -2.89
CA PHE A 286 -7.77 6.41 -1.83
C PHE A 286 -6.97 5.18 -2.27
N MET A 287 -7.63 4.13 -2.77
CA MET A 287 -6.98 2.90 -3.23
C MET A 287 -5.95 3.18 -4.32
N TYR A 288 -6.32 3.99 -5.30
CA TYR A 288 -5.45 4.39 -6.39
C TYR A 288 -4.15 5.03 -5.87
N TYR A 289 -4.24 6.05 -5.01
CA TYR A 289 -3.04 6.70 -4.48
C TYR A 289 -2.28 5.85 -3.46
N GLU A 290 -2.95 4.91 -2.77
CA GLU A 290 -2.30 3.91 -1.94
C GLU A 290 -1.44 2.95 -2.80
N LEU A 291 -1.99 2.47 -3.91
CA LEU A 291 -1.26 1.63 -4.87
C LEU A 291 -0.10 2.41 -5.52
N GLN A 292 -0.30 3.69 -5.86
CA GLN A 292 0.76 4.57 -6.36
C GLN A 292 1.96 4.59 -5.43
N ILE A 293 1.77 4.78 -4.12
CA ILE A 293 2.92 4.83 -3.19
C ILE A 293 3.52 3.46 -2.89
N LYS A 294 2.71 2.39 -2.88
CA LYS A 294 3.16 1.02 -2.55
C LYS A 294 3.87 0.35 -3.71
N MET A 295 3.45 0.63 -4.93
CA MET A 295 3.93 0.00 -6.15
C MET A 295 4.77 0.94 -7.01
N TRP A 296 5.13 2.13 -6.49
CA TRP A 296 5.83 3.17 -7.26
C TRP A 296 7.03 2.61 -8.03
N PRO A 297 7.97 1.85 -7.42
CA PRO A 297 9.08 1.27 -8.17
C PRO A 297 8.65 0.22 -9.20
N GLN A 298 7.66 -0.61 -8.86
CA GLN A 298 7.24 -1.76 -9.64
C GLN A 298 6.51 -1.40 -10.93
N VAL A 299 5.85 -0.24 -10.98
CA VAL A 299 5.00 0.17 -12.12
C VAL A 299 5.73 0.99 -13.18
N GLN A 300 6.99 1.36 -12.94
CA GLN A 300 7.78 2.13 -13.90
C GLN A 300 8.13 1.27 -15.12
N GLU A 301 7.97 1.84 -16.31
CA GLU A 301 8.39 1.23 -17.59
C GLU A 301 7.83 -0.22 -17.78
N ASN A 302 6.59 -0.47 -17.32
CA ASN A 302 5.95 -1.79 -17.47
C ASN A 302 5.46 -2.05 -18.90
N ASP A 303 5.97 -3.12 -19.51
CA ASP A 303 5.40 -3.67 -20.73
C ASP A 303 4.02 -4.31 -20.48
N LYS A 304 3.17 -4.40 -21.52
CA LYS A 304 1.78 -4.88 -21.39
C LYS A 304 1.65 -6.24 -20.71
N CYS A 305 2.57 -7.17 -20.95
CA CYS A 305 2.56 -8.48 -20.28
C CYS A 305 2.78 -8.34 -18.77
N VAL A 306 3.71 -7.48 -18.34
CA VAL A 306 3.94 -7.15 -16.92
C VAL A 306 2.67 -6.57 -16.32
N GLN A 307 2.05 -5.61 -17.01
CA GLN A 307 0.80 -4.99 -16.57
C GLN A 307 -0.27 -6.03 -16.31
N SER A 308 -0.37 -7.07 -17.13
CA SER A 308 -1.39 -8.12 -16.97
C SER A 308 -1.07 -9.18 -15.89
N ILE A 309 0.20 -9.36 -15.51
CA ILE A 309 0.63 -10.47 -14.63
C ILE A 309 1.03 -9.95 -13.25
N TYR A 310 1.92 -8.95 -13.19
CA TYR A 310 2.54 -8.49 -11.95
C TYR A 310 1.90 -7.23 -11.37
N THR A 311 1.35 -6.36 -12.23
CA THR A 311 0.81 -5.04 -11.81
C THR A 311 -0.65 -4.83 -12.21
N ALA A 312 -1.39 -5.92 -12.44
CA ALA A 312 -2.77 -5.88 -12.95
C ALA A 312 -3.71 -5.06 -12.09
N THR A 313 -3.64 -5.20 -10.76
CA THR A 313 -4.47 -4.41 -9.83
C THR A 313 -4.21 -2.91 -9.95
N TYR A 314 -2.94 -2.50 -10.06
CA TYR A 314 -2.59 -1.09 -10.23
C TYR A 314 -3.15 -0.53 -11.55
N TRP A 315 -2.92 -1.22 -12.67
CA TRP A 315 -3.35 -0.72 -13.98
C TRP A 315 -4.87 -0.79 -14.15
N ALA A 316 -5.56 -1.73 -13.50
CA ALA A 316 -7.02 -1.73 -13.43
C ALA A 316 -7.55 -0.46 -12.73
N GLU A 317 -6.97 -0.07 -11.60
CA GLU A 317 -7.36 1.15 -10.89
C GLU A 317 -6.97 2.42 -11.65
N GLU A 318 -5.75 2.48 -12.21
CA GLU A 318 -5.30 3.60 -13.05
C GLU A 318 -6.23 3.82 -14.24
N ASN A 319 -6.72 2.77 -14.92
CA ASN A 319 -7.63 2.92 -16.05
C ASN A 319 -9.05 3.33 -15.63
N ASN A 320 -9.48 2.98 -14.41
CA ASN A 320 -10.80 3.31 -13.90
C ASN A 320 -10.87 4.73 -13.29
N TYR A 321 -9.75 5.24 -12.79
CA TYR A 321 -9.65 6.56 -12.15
C TYR A 321 -9.94 7.78 -13.07
N PRO A 322 -9.37 7.91 -14.29
CA PRO A 322 -9.59 9.08 -15.15
C PRO A 322 -11.04 9.19 -15.62
N ASN A 323 -11.81 8.09 -15.63
CA ASN A 323 -13.22 8.09 -16.00
C ASN A 323 -14.16 8.61 -14.89
N GLN A 324 -13.65 8.97 -13.70
CA GLN A 324 -14.48 9.37 -12.55
C GLN A 324 -14.13 10.73 -11.93
N VAL A 325 -13.00 11.36 -12.27
CA VAL A 325 -12.52 12.61 -11.62
C VAL A 325 -12.50 13.80 -12.60
N ASP A 326 -13.37 13.79 -13.60
CA ASP A 326 -13.72 14.98 -14.38
C ASP A 326 -14.48 15.97 -13.48
N GLY A 327 -13.69 16.81 -12.84
CA GLY A 327 -14.20 17.92 -12.03
C GLY A 327 -13.13 18.88 -11.50
N ALA A 328 -11.85 18.49 -11.34
CA ALA A 328 -10.87 19.46 -10.84
C ALA A 328 -9.37 19.22 -11.07
N PHE A 329 -8.84 18.00 -11.31
CA PHE A 329 -7.37 17.81 -11.32
C PHE A 329 -6.89 16.66 -12.22
N GLY A 330 -7.19 16.71 -13.52
CA GLY A 330 -6.75 15.69 -14.47
C GLY A 330 -5.91 16.27 -15.60
N ILE A 331 -4.61 16.51 -15.40
CA ILE A 331 -3.57 16.38 -16.45
C ILE A 331 -2.22 16.05 -15.78
N ALA A 332 -1.85 14.77 -15.72
CA ALA A 332 -0.45 14.31 -15.65
C ALA A 332 -0.33 12.85 -16.11
N ALA A 333 -1.07 12.49 -17.16
CA ALA A 333 -0.93 11.23 -17.86
C ALA A 333 -0.90 11.51 -19.37
N LEU A 334 0.13 12.22 -19.81
CA LEU A 334 0.57 12.14 -21.19
C LEU A 334 2.05 11.78 -21.16
N GLY A 335 2.32 10.55 -21.57
CA GLY A 335 3.64 10.01 -21.70
C GLY A 335 4.52 10.90 -22.58
N PHE A 336 5.80 10.88 -22.25
CA PHE A 336 6.88 11.26 -23.14
C PHE A 336 6.77 10.46 -24.45
N ILE A 337 6.02 10.98 -25.41
CA ILE A 337 6.22 10.68 -26.82
C ILE A 337 7.18 11.74 -27.32
N SER A 338 8.43 11.32 -27.51
CA SER A 338 9.48 12.05 -28.19
C SER A 338 8.97 12.63 -29.52
N LEU A 339 8.76 13.94 -29.58
CA LEU A 339 8.61 14.66 -30.83
C LEU A 339 10.02 14.98 -31.36
N ILE A 340 10.56 14.02 -32.10
CA ILE A 340 11.51 14.32 -33.17
C ILE A 340 10.67 14.95 -34.29
N ILE A 341 10.76 16.26 -34.46
CA ILE A 341 10.40 16.90 -35.73
C ILE A 341 11.68 17.46 -36.34
N LEU A 342 11.99 16.89 -37.50
CA LEU A 342 12.92 17.38 -38.51
C LEU A 342 12.58 18.82 -38.91
N SER A 343 13.57 19.70 -38.83
CA SER A 343 13.83 20.77 -39.80
C SER A 343 15.24 21.29 -39.60
#